data_AF-V9GAM7-F1
#
_entry.id   AF-V9GAM7-F1
#
_cell.length_a   1.000
_cell.length_b   1.000
_cell.length_c   1.000
_cell.angle_alpha   90.00
_cell.angle_beta   90.00
_cell.angle_gamma   90.00
#
_symmetry.space_group_name_H-M   'P 1'
#
loop_
_entity.id
_entity.type
_entity.pdbx_description
1 polymer ?
#
loop_
_entity_poly.entity_id
_entity_poly.type
_entity_poly.pdbx_seq_one_letter_code
_entity_poly.pdbx_strand_id
1 'polypeptide(L)'
;MSLTKVITASVVVIAMAVLFYLMTVTIEEIRIARERLTDLLVPLLKLNLWGFLVGVLLEWRSIRAVLTDSLRINGMLLPAVLLTILVFIPGPYWVEWLGLRDSFMMNMLLMSETHLLLCVVAGVLMMRSLHGRTRSTTG
;
A
#
# COMPACT_ATOMS: atom_id res chain seq x y z
N MET A 1 -7.44 2.02 30.66
CA MET A 1 -7.54 2.19 29.19
C MET A 1 -9.01 2.47 28.86
N SER A 2 -9.34 3.52 28.11
CA SER A 2 -10.75 3.85 27.78
C SER A 2 -11.34 2.79 26.85
N LEU A 3 -12.59 2.37 27.09
CA LEU A 3 -13.32 1.34 26.32
C LEU A 3 -13.27 1.60 24.80
N THR A 4 -13.34 2.86 24.39
CA THR A 4 -13.28 3.26 22.98
C THR A 4 -11.94 2.92 22.33
N LYS A 5 -10.82 3.05 23.05
CA LYS A 5 -9.49 2.69 22.54
C LYS A 5 -9.35 1.19 22.31
N VAL A 6 -9.97 0.38 23.17
CA VAL A 6 -9.98 -1.08 23.03
C VAL A 6 -10.76 -1.47 21.78
N ILE A 7 -11.99 -0.95 21.62
CA ILE A 7 -12.85 -1.26 20.46
C ILE A 7 -12.14 -0.87 19.16
N THR A 8 -11.58 0.34 19.07
CA THR A 8 -10.87 0.76 17.86
C THR A 8 -9.66 -0.11 17.55
N ALA A 9 -8.86 -0.47 18.57
CA ALA A 9 -7.73 -1.36 18.37
C ALA A 9 -8.19 -2.75 17.87
N SER A 10 -9.24 -3.32 18.47
CA SER A 10 -9.82 -4.60 18.03
C SER A 10 -10.29 -4.55 16.57
N VAL A 11 -10.97 -3.48 16.17
CA VAL A 11 -11.43 -3.30 14.77
C VAL A 11 -10.25 -3.24 13.81
N VAL A 12 -9.20 -2.48 14.13
CA VAL A 12 -7.99 -2.40 13.28
C VAL A 12 -7.30 -3.75 13.17
N VAL A 13 -7.19 -4.50 14.27
CA VAL A 13 -6.59 -5.84 14.27
C VAL A 13 -7.41 -6.82 13.43
N ILE A 14 -8.74 -6.81 13.55
CA ILE A 14 -9.62 -7.65 12.74
C ILE A 14 -9.49 -7.27 11.26
N ALA A 15 -9.54 -5.99 10.92
CA ALA A 15 -9.37 -5.51 9.55
C ALA A 15 -8.02 -5.94 8.96
N MET A 16 -6.95 -5.87 9.76
CA MET A 16 -5.62 -6.34 9.35
C MET A 16 -5.59 -7.85 9.10
N ALA A 17 -6.20 -8.65 9.97
CA ALA A 17 -6.31 -10.10 9.79
C ALA A 17 -7.10 -10.46 8.53
N VAL A 18 -8.19 -9.73 8.24
CA VAL A 18 -8.96 -9.89 7.00
C VAL A 18 -8.12 -9.56 5.77
N LEU A 19 -7.36 -8.46 5.79
CA LEU A 19 -6.46 -8.12 4.67
C LEU A 19 -5.40 -9.20 4.44
N PHE A 20 -4.77 -9.70 5.50
CA PHE A 20 -3.79 -10.79 5.35
C PHE A 20 -4.41 -12.07 4.80
N TYR A 21 -5.62 -12.42 5.25
CA TYR A 21 -6.36 -13.54 4.68
C TYR A 21 -6.62 -13.35 3.18
N LEU A 22 -7.10 -12.16 2.77
CA LEU A 22 -7.34 -11.84 1.36
C LEU A 22 -6.04 -11.87 0.52
N MET A 23 -4.92 -11.45 1.10
CA MET A 23 -3.60 -11.56 0.46
C MET A 23 -3.23 -13.02 0.22
N THR A 24 -3.40 -13.90 1.22
CA THR A 24 -3.12 -15.34 1.06
C THR A 24 -3.98 -15.94 -0.05
N VAL A 25 -5.27 -15.63 -0.09
CA VAL A 25 -6.17 -16.09 -1.16
C VAL A 25 -5.70 -15.58 -2.53
N THR A 26 -5.31 -14.30 -2.61
CA THR A 26 -4.86 -13.69 -3.88
C THR A 26 -3.51 -14.25 -4.34
N ILE A 27 -2.60 -14.59 -3.42
CA ILE A 27 -1.33 -15.25 -3.75
C ILE A 27 -1.60 -16.63 -4.37
N GLU A 28 -2.57 -17.37 -3.85
CA GLU A 28 -2.96 -18.65 -4.44
C GLU A 28 -3.62 -18.46 -5.82
N GLU A 29 -4.45 -17.43 -6.02
CA GLU A 29 -4.97 -17.06 -7.34
C GLU A 29 -3.83 -16.78 -8.35
N ILE A 30 -2.80 -16.02 -7.94
CA ILE A 30 -1.61 -15.72 -8.76
C ILE A 30 -0.86 -17.01 -9.12
N ARG A 31 -0.68 -17.91 -8.14
CA ARG A 31 -0.01 -19.19 -8.35
C ARG A 31 -0.75 -20.04 -9.38
N ILE A 32 -2.06 -20.21 -9.21
CA ILE A 32 -2.90 -20.97 -10.13
C ILE A 32 -2.89 -20.33 -11.53
N ALA A 33 -2.98 -19.00 -11.62
CA ALA A 33 -2.97 -18.30 -12.90
C ALA A 33 -1.62 -18.46 -13.63
N ARG A 34 -0.50 -18.46 -12.90
CA ARG A 34 0.84 -18.71 -13.44
C ARG A 34 1.00 -20.14 -13.95
N GLU A 35 0.49 -21.13 -13.20
CA GLU A 35 0.51 -22.54 -13.61
C GLU A 35 -0.35 -22.79 -14.86
N ARG A 36 -1.47 -22.06 -14.99
CA ARG A 36 -2.38 -22.16 -16.14
C ARG A 36 -2.00 -21.27 -17.33
N LEU A 37 -0.92 -20.49 -17.22
CA LEU A 37 -0.50 -19.49 -18.21
C LEU A 37 -1.65 -18.52 -18.59
N THR A 38 -2.50 -18.19 -17.63
CA THR A 38 -3.62 -17.25 -17.79
C THR A 38 -3.22 -15.84 -17.36
N ASP A 39 -4.10 -14.87 -17.59
CA ASP A 39 -3.89 -13.46 -17.25
C ASP A 39 -3.58 -13.27 -15.74
N LEU A 40 -2.47 -12.56 -15.46
CA LEU A 40 -1.96 -12.25 -14.13
C LEU A 40 -2.28 -10.82 -13.68
N LEU A 41 -2.80 -9.97 -14.57
CA LEU A 41 -3.02 -8.55 -14.31
C LEU A 41 -3.94 -8.33 -13.11
N VAL A 42 -5.12 -8.96 -13.13
CA VAL A 42 -6.15 -8.75 -12.10
C VAL A 42 -5.69 -9.25 -10.72
N PRO A 43 -5.16 -10.49 -10.57
CA PRO A 43 -4.66 -10.96 -9.27
C PRO A 43 -3.50 -10.12 -8.73
N LEU A 44 -2.57 -9.66 -9.58
CA LEU A 44 -1.46 -8.80 -9.15
C LEU A 44 -1.96 -7.43 -8.67
N LEU A 45 -2.93 -6.84 -9.38
CA LEU A 45 -3.53 -5.57 -8.98
C LEU A 45 -4.26 -5.68 -7.64
N LYS A 46 -5.01 -6.78 -7.42
CA LYS A 46 -5.64 -7.09 -6.12
C LYS A 46 -4.58 -7.16 -5.01
N LEU A 47 -3.47 -7.86 -5.23
CA LEU A 47 -2.42 -8.02 -4.23
C LEU A 47 -1.78 -6.67 -3.88
N ASN A 48 -1.49 -5.84 -4.89
CA ASN A 48 -0.97 -4.49 -4.69
C ASN A 48 -1.94 -3.62 -3.89
N LEU A 49 -3.25 -3.70 -4.19
CA LEU A 49 -4.29 -3.02 -3.44
C LEU A 49 -4.33 -3.47 -1.97
N TRP A 50 -4.25 -4.77 -1.69
CA TRP A 50 -4.21 -5.27 -0.31
C TRP A 50 -3.00 -4.76 0.45
N GLY A 51 -1.80 -4.79 -0.15
CA GLY A 51 -0.59 -4.23 0.45
C GLY A 51 -0.73 -2.73 0.73
N PHE A 52 -1.29 -1.97 -0.21
CA PHE A 52 -1.57 -0.55 -0.02
C PHE A 52 -2.53 -0.30 1.16
N LEU A 53 -3.61 -1.07 1.25
CA LEU A 53 -4.59 -0.95 2.34
C LEU A 53 -4.01 -1.35 3.71
N VAL A 54 -3.08 -2.31 3.76
CA VAL A 54 -2.31 -2.59 4.97
C VAL A 54 -1.55 -1.34 5.40
N GLY A 55 -0.84 -0.69 4.47
CA GLY A 55 -0.14 0.57 4.73
C GLY A 55 -1.04 1.69 5.24
N VAL A 56 -2.23 1.84 4.64
CA VAL A 56 -3.25 2.79 5.09
C VAL A 56 -3.69 2.48 6.53
N LEU A 57 -4.00 1.22 6.85
CA LEU A 57 -4.43 0.79 8.18
C LEU A 57 -3.36 0.97 9.26
N LEU A 58 -2.07 0.81 8.92
CA LEU A 58 -0.97 1.08 9.85
C LEU A 58 -1.00 2.53 10.36
N GLU A 59 -1.45 3.45 9.52
CA GLU A 59 -1.65 4.87 9.86
C GLU A 59 -3.10 5.16 10.32
N TRP A 60 -3.69 4.26 11.12
CA TRP A 60 -5.08 4.39 11.57
C TRP A 60 -5.41 5.73 12.25
N ARG A 61 -4.45 6.32 12.97
CA ARG A 61 -4.62 7.64 13.62
C ARG A 61 -4.87 8.73 12.58
N SER A 62 -4.14 8.65 11.47
CA SER A 62 -4.27 9.54 10.32
C SER A 62 -5.61 9.32 9.63
N ILE A 63 -6.07 8.05 9.49
CA ILE A 63 -7.43 7.74 8.99
C ILE A 63 -8.49 8.42 9.85
N ARG A 64 -8.43 8.21 11.17
CA ARG A 64 -9.40 8.82 12.10
C ARG A 64 -9.41 10.33 11.96
N ALA A 65 -8.23 10.97 11.92
CA ALA A 65 -8.12 12.42 11.75
C ALA A 65 -8.73 12.88 10.42
N VAL A 66 -8.47 12.19 9.31
CA VAL A 66 -9.07 12.51 8.00
C VAL A 66 -10.60 12.37 8.00
N LEU A 67 -11.14 11.42 8.76
CA LEU A 67 -12.59 11.19 8.86
C LEU A 67 -13.32 12.11 9.85
N THR A 68 -12.61 12.69 10.83
CA THR A 68 -13.23 13.52 11.89
C THR A 68 -12.83 14.99 11.87
N ASP A 69 -11.74 15.35 11.19
CA ASP A 69 -11.20 16.70 11.12
C ASP A 69 -11.02 17.14 9.66
N SER A 70 -10.62 18.39 9.46
CA SER A 70 -10.26 18.94 8.16
C SER A 70 -9.01 18.26 7.58
N LEU A 71 -9.11 17.87 6.30
CA LEU A 71 -7.98 17.38 5.50
C LEU A 71 -6.84 18.41 5.48
N ARG A 72 -5.64 18.01 5.92
CA ARG A 72 -4.45 18.85 5.90
C ARG A 72 -3.40 18.24 5.00
N ILE A 73 -3.40 18.70 3.76
CA ILE A 73 -2.46 18.26 2.73
C ILE A 73 -1.09 18.90 2.99
N ASN A 74 -0.05 18.07 3.03
CA ASN A 74 1.35 18.52 3.08
C ASN A 74 2.06 18.21 1.75
N GLY A 75 3.22 18.82 1.49
CA GLY A 75 4.05 18.59 0.30
C GLY A 75 4.51 17.13 0.09
N MET A 76 4.33 16.26 1.10
CA MET A 76 4.50 14.81 0.96
C MET A 76 3.43 14.14 0.08
N LEU A 77 2.37 14.85 -0.32
CA LEU A 77 1.34 14.30 -1.21
C LEU A 77 1.91 13.95 -2.58
N LEU A 78 2.76 14.81 -3.15
CA LEU A 78 3.36 14.58 -4.46
C LEU A 78 4.17 13.26 -4.52
N PRO A 79 5.15 13.01 -3.62
CA PRO A 79 5.87 11.74 -3.62
C PRO A 79 4.97 10.54 -3.27
N ALA A 80 3.94 10.72 -2.44
CA ALA A 80 2.99 9.65 -2.13
C ALA A 80 2.15 9.25 -3.35
N VAL A 81 1.63 10.22 -4.10
CA VAL A 81 0.84 9.99 -5.33
C VAL A 81 1.71 9.36 -6.41
N LEU A 82 2.92 9.89 -6.63
CA LEU A 82 3.86 9.32 -7.59
C LEU A 82 4.19 7.86 -7.24
N LEU A 83 4.52 7.58 -5.98
CA LEU A 83 4.80 6.21 -5.55
C LEU A 83 3.58 5.31 -5.72
N THR A 84 2.38 5.79 -5.40
CA THR A 84 1.13 5.04 -5.58
C THR A 84 0.90 4.67 -7.04
N ILE A 85 1.09 5.61 -7.98
CA ILE A 85 0.96 5.32 -9.41
C ILE A 85 1.99 4.26 -9.83
N LEU A 86 3.24 4.38 -9.37
CA LEU A 86 4.31 3.46 -9.74
C LEU A 86 4.06 2.03 -9.24
N VAL A 87 3.60 1.86 -8.00
CA VAL A 87 3.40 0.53 -7.40
C VAL A 87 2.13 -0.16 -7.88
N PHE A 88 1.15 0.57 -8.41
CA PHE A 88 -0.04 -0.05 -9.00
C PHE A 88 0.21 -0.63 -10.40
N ILE A 89 1.31 -0.27 -11.06
CA ILE A 89 1.76 -0.93 -12.29
C ILE A 89 2.38 -2.29 -11.89
N PRO A 90 1.81 -3.44 -12.32
CA PRO A 90 2.34 -4.74 -11.95
C PRO A 90 3.75 -4.98 -12.52
N GLY A 91 4.62 -5.62 -11.74
CA GLY A 91 6.03 -5.88 -12.07
C GLY A 91 6.30 -6.34 -13.51
N PRO A 92 5.56 -7.31 -14.09
CA PRO A 92 5.79 -7.77 -15.46
C PRO A 92 5.71 -6.65 -16.53
N TYR A 93 4.84 -5.66 -16.35
CA TYR A 93 4.67 -4.55 -17.30
C TYR A 93 5.84 -3.57 -17.29
N TRP A 94 6.57 -3.48 -16.17
CA TRP A 94 7.79 -2.67 -16.12
C TRP A 94 8.89 -3.21 -17.04
N VAL A 95 8.96 -4.54 -17.22
CA VAL A 95 9.91 -5.16 -18.16
C VAL A 95 9.56 -4.79 -19.60
N GLU A 96 8.27 -4.80 -19.95
CA GLU A 96 7.80 -4.39 -21.29
C GLU A 96 8.08 -2.91 -21.57
N TRP A 97 7.88 -2.04 -20.57
CA TRP A 97 8.05 -0.59 -20.73
C TRP A 97 9.51 -0.13 -20.81
N LEU A 98 10.39 -0.70 -19.99
CA LEU A 98 11.75 -0.21 -19.83
C LEU A 98 12.78 -1.03 -20.61
N GLY A 99 12.47 -2.26 -21.03
CA GLY A 99 13.33 -3.12 -21.87
C GLY A 99 14.69 -3.51 -21.25
N LEU A 100 15.01 -3.01 -20.06
CA LEU A 100 16.23 -3.31 -19.31
C LEU A 100 15.96 -4.54 -18.43
N ARG A 101 16.99 -5.27 -18.01
CA ARG A 101 16.82 -6.43 -17.08
C ARG A 101 17.61 -6.26 -15.78
N ASP A 102 18.59 -5.36 -15.75
CA ASP A 102 19.65 -5.31 -14.72
C ASP A 102 19.71 -3.99 -13.93
N SER A 103 18.61 -3.23 -13.82
CA SER A 103 18.58 -2.02 -12.97
C SER A 103 18.11 -2.34 -11.56
N PHE A 104 18.73 -1.72 -10.54
CA PHE A 104 18.33 -1.86 -9.12
C PHE A 104 16.84 -1.55 -8.90
N MET A 105 16.31 -0.52 -9.57
CA MET A 105 14.89 -0.18 -9.52
C MET A 105 14.01 -1.28 -10.09
N MET A 106 14.48 -1.98 -11.12
CA MET A 106 13.76 -3.11 -11.69
C MET A 106 13.74 -4.30 -10.76
N ASN A 107 14.87 -4.66 -10.14
CA ASN A 107 14.89 -5.76 -9.17
C ASN A 107 13.94 -5.50 -7.99
N MET A 108 13.82 -4.24 -7.54
CA MET A 108 12.90 -3.88 -6.47
C MET A 108 11.41 -3.93 -6.90
N LEU A 109 11.10 -3.67 -8.17
CA LEU A 109 9.74 -3.73 -8.73
C LEU A 109 9.36 -5.13 -9.24
N LEU A 110 10.34 -5.98 -9.55
CA LEU A 110 10.13 -7.33 -10.09
C LEU A 110 10.01 -8.39 -9.00
N MET A 111 10.71 -8.21 -7.89
CA MET A 111 10.62 -9.10 -6.75
C MET A 111 9.32 -8.83 -5.99
N SER A 112 8.46 -9.85 -5.87
CA SER A 112 7.08 -9.70 -5.41
C SER A 112 7.01 -9.20 -3.96
N GLU A 113 7.98 -9.58 -3.13
CA GLU A 113 8.09 -9.18 -1.73
C GLU A 113 8.43 -7.69 -1.59
N THR A 114 9.40 -7.19 -2.37
CA THR A 114 9.81 -5.78 -2.30
C THR A 114 8.76 -4.87 -2.91
N HIS A 115 8.12 -5.29 -4.01
CA HIS A 115 7.01 -4.55 -4.61
C HIS A 115 5.83 -4.43 -3.65
N LEU A 116 5.50 -5.51 -2.92
CA LEU A 116 4.46 -5.48 -1.90
C LEU A 116 4.81 -4.54 -0.74
N LEU A 117 6.06 -4.54 -0.28
CA LEU A 117 6.52 -3.59 0.74
C LEU A 117 6.43 -2.13 0.25
N LEU A 118 6.72 -1.87 -1.03
CA LEU A 118 6.53 -0.55 -1.63
C LEU A 118 5.05 -0.14 -1.66
N CYS A 119 4.13 -1.07 -1.95
CA CYS A 119 2.69 -0.82 -1.84
C CYS A 119 2.30 -0.40 -0.42
N VAL A 120 2.81 -1.10 0.60
CA VAL A 120 2.60 -0.74 2.02
C VAL A 120 3.16 0.66 2.31
N VAL A 121 4.38 0.95 1.88
CA VAL A 121 5.01 2.27 2.07
C VAL A 121 4.21 3.37 1.37
N ALA A 122 3.70 3.12 0.17
CA ALA A 122 2.83 4.05 -0.55
C ALA A 122 1.56 4.36 0.24
N GLY A 123 0.89 3.35 0.81
CA GLY A 123 -0.27 3.53 1.67
C GLY A 123 0.02 4.36 2.93
N VAL A 124 1.14 4.09 3.60
CA VAL A 124 1.60 4.86 4.76
C VAL A 124 1.87 6.32 4.39
N LEU A 125 2.62 6.55 3.31
CA LEU A 125 2.96 7.89 2.85
C LEU A 125 1.72 8.67 2.43
N MET A 126 0.76 8.02 1.77
CA MET A 126 -0.51 8.63 1.39
C MET A 126 -1.24 9.14 2.63
N MET A 127 -1.41 8.29 3.64
CA MET A 127 -2.10 8.70 4.88
C MET A 127 -1.36 9.80 5.64
N ARG A 128 -0.02 9.75 5.69
CA ARG A 128 0.78 10.81 6.32
C ARG A 128 0.70 12.13 5.58
N SER A 129 0.59 12.10 4.26
CA SER A 129 0.46 13.31 3.45
C SER A 129 -0.87 14.05 3.69
N LEU A 130 -1.92 13.31 4.06
CA LEU A 130 -3.26 13.82 4.36
C LEU A 130 -3.43 14.26 5.82
N HIS A 131 -2.54 13.80 6.70
CA HIS A 131 -2.48 14.16 8.12
C HIS A 131 -1.25 15.03 8.41
N GLY A 132 -1.06 16.10 7.62
CA GLY A 132 0.10 16.97 7.72
C GLY A 132 0.39 17.44 9.16
N ARG A 133 1.43 16.87 9.79
CA ARG A 133 2.04 17.50 10.97
C ARG A 133 2.77 18.74 10.51
N THR A 134 2.15 19.90 10.68
CA THR A 134 2.87 21.18 10.69
C THR A 134 3.92 21.10 11.79
N ARG A 135 5.19 20.91 11.42
CA ARG A 135 6.28 21.36 12.29
C ARG A 135 6.15 22.88 12.34
N SER A 136 5.66 23.40 13.46
CA SER A 136 5.87 24.80 13.81
C SER A 136 7.38 24.99 13.94
N THR A 137 8.01 25.50 12.89
CA THR A 137 9.31 26.15 13.00
C THR A 137 9.07 27.46 13.76
N THR A 138 9.03 27.37 15.08
CA THR A 138 9.40 28.50 15.94
C THR A 138 10.91 28.55 15.96
N GLY A 139 11.46 29.56 15.29
CA GLY A 139 12.85 29.98 15.32
C GLY A 139 12.87 31.45 14.95
#